data_AF-W8YEQ1-F1
#
_entry.id   AF-W8YEQ1-F1
#
_cell.length_a   1.000
_cell.length_b   1.000
_cell.length_c   1.000
_cell.angle_alpha   90.00
_cell.angle_beta   90.00
_cell.angle_gamma   90.00
#
_symmetry.space_group_name_H-M   'P 1'
#
loop_
_entity.id
_entity.type
_entity.pdbx_description
1 polymer ?
#
loop_
_entity_poly.entity_id
_entity_poly.type
_entity_poly.pdbx_seq_one_letter_code
_entity_poly.pdbx_strand_id
1 'polypeptide(L)'
;MKGLINTDKKRAITVTTIFGCIGIAVILLSLNTGTLSIAPLKVIQTLFGYGDFESATVLYDYRMPRIIITMLAGIGLGISGAILQGLSRNALADPGILGLHSGASFGLIIFVTFFHSINENASILIPLFTFGGGILAAFLIIILASDRSKGLLPIRLILVGIAVSAGFSAISLFFSLKLNDETYTFASRWLVGNVWGRDWIHVLALLPWIFILTPYAWHAHQLKDFYYPQVQKNVILS
;
A
#
# COMPACT_ATOMS: atom_id res chain seq x y z
N MET A 1 -36.04 1.86 11.73
CA MET A 1 -34.83 1.10 11.30
C MET A 1 -34.56 1.13 9.79
N LYS A 2 -35.52 0.81 8.90
CA LYS A 2 -35.33 0.87 7.42
C LYS A 2 -34.88 2.25 6.88
N GLY A 3 -35.31 3.35 7.51
CA GLY A 3 -34.94 4.71 7.11
C GLY A 3 -33.46 5.04 7.31
N LEU A 4 -32.87 4.64 8.44
CA LEU A 4 -31.46 4.91 8.77
C LEU A 4 -30.49 4.14 7.85
N ILE A 5 -30.78 2.87 7.58
CA ILE A 5 -29.99 2.02 6.65
C ILE A 5 -29.96 2.61 5.23
N ASN A 6 -31.03 3.29 4.81
CA ASN A 6 -31.10 3.89 3.48
C ASN A 6 -30.24 5.17 3.39
N THR A 7 -30.11 5.92 4.48
CA THR A 7 -29.29 7.14 4.54
C THR A 7 -27.80 6.83 4.46
N ASP A 8 -27.33 5.80 5.17
CA ASP A 8 -25.92 5.41 5.17
C ASP A 8 -25.49 4.83 3.81
N LYS A 9 -26.34 4.01 3.18
CA LYS A 9 -26.11 3.53 1.82
C LYS A 9 -26.03 4.65 0.80
N LYS A 10 -26.94 5.63 0.87
CA LYS A 10 -26.91 6.81 0.00
C LYS A 10 -25.62 7.61 0.19
N ARG A 11 -25.21 7.86 1.43
CA ARG A 11 -23.95 8.55 1.74
C ARG A 11 -22.73 7.81 1.18
N ALA A 12 -22.66 6.49 1.37
CA ALA A 12 -21.57 5.69 0.83
C ALA A 12 -21.49 5.78 -0.70
N ILE A 13 -22.61 5.62 -1.41
CA ILE A 13 -22.66 5.74 -2.87
C ILE A 13 -22.24 7.13 -3.33
N THR A 14 -22.73 8.19 -2.68
CA THR A 14 -22.35 9.57 -3.00
C THR A 14 -20.85 9.79 -2.83
N VAL A 15 -20.27 9.37 -1.70
CA VAL A 15 -18.84 9.53 -1.42
C VAL A 15 -17.99 8.74 -2.42
N THR A 16 -18.34 7.48 -2.70
CA THR A 16 -17.63 6.67 -3.71
C THR A 16 -17.71 7.28 -5.10
N THR A 17 -18.87 7.84 -5.48
CA THR A 17 -19.04 8.50 -6.78
C THR A 17 -18.16 9.75 -6.88
N ILE A 18 -18.15 10.59 -5.83
CA ILE A 18 -17.32 11.80 -5.80
C ILE A 18 -15.84 11.45 -5.90
N PHE A 19 -15.33 10.52 -5.08
CA PHE A 19 -13.93 10.11 -5.14
C PHE A 19 -13.58 9.41 -6.46
N GLY A 20 -14.52 8.65 -7.04
CA GLY A 20 -14.36 8.07 -8.37
C GLY A 20 -14.20 9.13 -9.46
N CYS A 21 -15.06 10.16 -9.46
CA CYS A 21 -14.95 11.29 -10.38
C CYS A 21 -13.64 12.07 -10.21
N ILE A 22 -13.23 12.32 -8.96
CA ILE A 22 -11.93 12.95 -8.66
C ILE A 22 -10.78 12.10 -9.20
N GLY A 23 -10.81 10.78 -8.98
CA GLY A 23 -9.80 9.85 -9.48
C GLY A 23 -9.68 9.90 -11.01
N ILE A 24 -10.81 9.87 -11.72
CA ILE A 24 -10.83 9.99 -13.19
C ILE A 24 -10.25 11.34 -13.63
N ALA A 25 -10.65 12.44 -12.99
CA ALA A 25 -10.11 13.76 -13.31
C ALA A 25 -8.59 13.83 -13.11
N VAL A 26 -8.08 13.26 -12.01
CA VAL A 26 -6.63 13.21 -11.73
C VAL A 26 -5.89 12.35 -12.76
N ILE A 27 -6.48 11.23 -13.22
CA ILE A 27 -5.90 10.40 -14.29
C ILE A 27 -5.78 11.22 -15.58
N LEU A 28 -6.86 11.92 -15.98
CA LEU A 28 -6.85 12.77 -17.17
C LEU A 28 -5.81 13.89 -17.06
N LEU A 29 -5.70 14.55 -15.89
CA LEU A 29 -4.67 15.57 -15.65
C LEU A 29 -3.25 14.96 -15.70
N SER A 30 -3.05 13.78 -15.11
CA SER A 30 -1.77 13.08 -15.09
C SER A 30 -1.33 12.61 -16.47
N LEU A 31 -2.27 12.25 -17.34
CA LEU A 31 -1.99 11.91 -18.74
C LEU A 31 -1.52 13.11 -19.56
N ASN A 32 -1.92 14.33 -19.19
CA ASN A 32 -1.53 15.56 -19.87
C ASN A 32 -0.26 16.18 -19.28
N THR A 33 -0.02 15.99 -17.99
CA THR A 33 1.11 16.60 -17.26
C THR A 33 2.39 15.76 -17.40
N GLY A 34 3.51 16.40 -17.75
CA GLY A 34 4.83 15.77 -17.80
C GLY A 34 5.91 16.72 -18.28
N THR A 35 7.17 16.30 -18.24
CA THR A 35 8.31 17.11 -18.70
C THR A 35 8.25 17.41 -20.20
N LEU A 36 7.68 16.48 -20.98
CA LEU A 36 7.37 16.67 -22.39
C LEU A 36 5.90 17.06 -22.54
N SER A 37 5.61 18.32 -22.88
CA SER A 37 4.23 18.77 -23.07
C SER A 37 3.61 18.14 -24.32
N ILE A 38 2.59 17.30 -24.12
CA ILE A 38 1.78 16.73 -25.21
C ILE A 38 0.43 17.45 -25.17
N ALA A 39 0.01 18.03 -26.29
CA ALA A 39 -1.29 18.68 -26.37
C ALA A 39 -2.43 17.67 -26.05
N PRO A 40 -3.48 18.06 -25.32
CA PRO A 40 -4.55 17.12 -24.93
C PRO A 40 -5.21 16.39 -26.10
N LEU A 41 -5.39 17.07 -27.23
CA LEU A 41 -5.91 16.46 -28.44
C LEU A 41 -4.99 15.35 -28.96
N LYS A 42 -3.67 15.57 -28.86
CA LYS A 42 -2.65 14.62 -29.28
C LYS A 42 -2.56 13.42 -28.33
N VAL A 43 -2.80 13.61 -27.03
CA VAL A 43 -2.96 12.50 -26.07
C VAL A 43 -4.12 11.60 -26.50
N ILE A 44 -5.28 12.18 -26.81
CA ILE A 44 -6.46 11.42 -27.27
C ILE A 44 -6.17 10.69 -28.57
N GLN A 45 -5.58 11.37 -29.57
CA GLN A 45 -5.19 10.75 -30.84
C GLN A 45 -4.22 9.59 -30.63
N THR A 46 -3.23 9.76 -29.75
CA THR A 46 -2.24 8.73 -29.42
C THR A 46 -2.89 7.53 -28.72
N LEU A 47 -3.86 7.75 -27.82
CA LEU A 47 -4.63 6.67 -27.18
C LEU A 47 -5.41 5.81 -28.19
N PHE A 48 -5.86 6.42 -29.29
CA PHE A 48 -6.56 5.71 -30.37
C PHE A 48 -5.63 5.23 -31.51
N GLY A 49 -4.31 5.33 -31.32
CA GLY A 49 -3.32 4.82 -32.29
C GLY A 49 -2.96 5.76 -33.44
N TYR A 50 -3.41 7.03 -33.39
CA TYR A 50 -3.12 8.05 -34.40
C TYR A 50 -1.98 9.00 -34.00
N GLY A 51 -1.24 8.69 -32.93
CA GLY A 51 -0.09 9.49 -32.46
C GLY A 51 1.21 9.13 -33.17
N ASP A 52 2.17 10.06 -33.18
CA ASP A 52 3.55 9.74 -33.57
C ASP A 52 4.26 8.85 -32.54
N PHE A 53 5.37 8.25 -32.98
CA PHE A 53 6.18 7.33 -32.18
C PHE A 53 6.64 7.93 -30.84
N GLU A 54 7.08 9.19 -30.83
CA GLU A 54 7.54 9.86 -29.59
C GLU A 54 6.39 10.00 -28.59
N SER A 55 5.24 10.48 -29.05
CA SER A 55 4.04 10.64 -28.23
C SER A 55 3.55 9.28 -27.71
N ALA A 56 3.60 8.23 -28.53
CA ALA A 56 3.23 6.87 -28.14
C ALA A 56 4.16 6.32 -27.05
N THR A 57 5.47 6.41 -27.23
CA THR A 57 6.44 5.96 -26.23
C THR A 57 6.29 6.71 -24.91
N VAL A 58 6.19 8.05 -24.94
CA VAL A 58 5.99 8.84 -23.71
C VAL A 58 4.70 8.43 -23.00
N LEU A 59 3.63 8.19 -23.74
CA LEU A 59 2.33 7.87 -23.17
C LEU A 59 2.27 6.42 -22.64
N TYR A 60 2.60 5.43 -23.46
CA TYR A 60 2.45 4.01 -23.14
C TYR A 60 3.58 3.45 -22.29
N ASP A 61 4.83 3.90 -22.47
CA ASP A 61 5.97 3.30 -21.78
C ASP A 61 6.35 4.04 -20.49
N TYR A 62 5.99 5.33 -20.38
CA TYR A 62 6.35 6.16 -19.22
C TYR A 62 5.14 6.64 -18.40
N ARG A 63 4.10 7.22 -19.03
CA ARG A 63 2.96 7.80 -18.28
C ARG A 63 1.99 6.74 -17.77
N MET A 64 1.52 5.86 -18.64
CA MET A 64 0.53 4.84 -18.28
C MET A 64 1.01 3.92 -17.14
N PRO A 65 2.22 3.33 -17.18
CA PRO A 65 2.63 2.43 -16.12
C PRO A 65 2.75 3.16 -14.79
N ARG A 66 3.26 4.40 -14.81
CA ARG A 66 3.36 5.25 -13.62
C ARG A 66 1.99 5.60 -13.02
N ILE A 67 0.99 5.90 -13.84
CA ILE A 67 -0.38 6.19 -13.37
C ILE A 67 -1.05 4.92 -12.82
N ILE A 68 -0.85 3.78 -13.49
CA ILE A 68 -1.48 2.53 -13.07
C ILE A 68 -0.85 2.04 -11.77
N ILE A 69 0.47 2.07 -11.64
CA ILE A 69 1.13 1.62 -10.41
C ILE A 69 0.81 2.52 -9.21
N THR A 70 0.69 3.84 -9.39
CA THR A 70 0.26 4.74 -8.31
C THR A 70 -1.17 4.46 -7.88
N MET A 71 -2.06 4.17 -8.83
CA MET A 71 -3.44 3.78 -8.55
C MET A 71 -3.50 2.45 -7.80
N LEU A 72 -2.77 1.43 -8.26
CA LEU A 72 -2.70 0.12 -7.60
C LEU A 72 -2.14 0.23 -6.18
N ALA A 73 -1.09 1.02 -5.97
CA ALA A 73 -0.53 1.29 -4.65
C ALA A 73 -1.56 2.00 -3.75
N GLY A 74 -2.27 3.01 -4.26
CA GLY A 74 -3.32 3.71 -3.53
C GLY A 74 -4.48 2.80 -3.13
N ILE A 75 -4.93 1.90 -4.02
CA ILE A 75 -5.94 0.87 -3.72
C ILE A 75 -5.44 -0.04 -2.60
N GLY A 76 -4.20 -0.53 -2.70
CA GLY A 76 -3.60 -1.40 -1.68
C GLY A 76 -3.52 -0.72 -0.30
N LEU A 77 -3.07 0.52 -0.25
CA LEU A 77 -3.01 1.32 0.98
C LEU A 77 -4.40 1.55 1.58
N GLY A 78 -5.38 1.90 0.75
CA GLY A 78 -6.78 2.10 1.19
C GLY A 78 -7.39 0.84 1.79
N ILE A 79 -7.20 -0.32 1.13
CA ILE A 79 -7.67 -1.62 1.63
C ILE A 79 -6.96 -1.99 2.94
N SER A 80 -5.64 -1.84 3.00
CA SER A 80 -4.88 -2.16 4.20
C SER A 80 -5.29 -1.28 5.39
N GLY A 81 -5.52 0.02 5.16
CA GLY A 81 -6.04 0.94 6.17
C GLY A 81 -7.40 0.50 6.69
N ALA A 82 -8.35 0.20 5.79
CA ALA A 82 -9.68 -0.27 6.18
C ALA A 82 -9.64 -1.57 7.00
N ILE A 83 -8.79 -2.54 6.60
CA ILE A 83 -8.60 -3.80 7.34
C ILE A 83 -8.07 -3.54 8.75
N LEU A 84 -7.03 -2.70 8.89
CA LEU A 84 -6.42 -2.42 10.18
C LEU A 84 -7.32 -1.58 11.08
N GLN A 85 -8.05 -0.62 10.55
CA GLN A 85 -9.05 0.15 11.30
C GLN A 85 -10.16 -0.79 11.83
N GLY A 86 -10.61 -1.74 11.01
CA GLY A 86 -11.57 -2.76 11.44
C GLY A 86 -11.03 -3.71 12.50
N LEU A 87 -9.78 -4.17 12.37
CA LEU A 87 -9.16 -5.09 13.33
C LEU A 87 -8.82 -4.43 14.67
N SER A 88 -8.26 -3.22 14.62
CA SER A 88 -7.89 -2.44 15.80
C SER A 88 -9.08 -1.75 16.47
N ARG A 89 -10.23 -1.67 15.78
CA ARG A 89 -11.38 -0.84 16.18
C ARG A 89 -10.96 0.60 16.51
N ASN A 90 -9.98 1.12 15.77
CA ASN A 90 -9.42 2.44 15.92
C ASN A 90 -9.35 3.12 14.55
N ALA A 91 -10.11 4.21 14.39
CA ALA A 91 -10.15 4.97 13.14
C ALA A 91 -8.82 5.62 12.77
N LEU A 92 -7.90 5.74 13.74
CA LEU A 92 -6.54 6.27 13.53
C LEU A 92 -5.51 5.18 13.20
N ALA A 93 -5.92 3.90 13.15
CA ALA A 93 -4.99 2.83 12.81
C ALA A 93 -4.61 2.89 11.33
N ASP A 94 -3.31 2.77 11.09
CA ASP A 94 -2.70 2.81 9.77
C ASP A 94 -1.53 1.81 9.74
N PRO A 95 -1.23 1.15 8.60
CA PRO A 95 -0.13 0.20 8.52
C PRO A 95 1.23 0.80 8.89
N GLY A 96 1.44 2.07 8.58
CA GLY A 96 2.64 2.82 8.92
C GLY A 96 2.78 3.01 10.43
N ILE A 97 1.69 3.31 11.13
CA ILE A 97 1.69 3.49 12.59
C ILE A 97 1.94 2.16 13.32
N LEU A 98 1.46 1.05 12.77
CA LEU A 98 1.62 -0.27 13.38
C LEU A 98 3.01 -0.88 13.22
N GLY A 99 3.92 -0.25 12.47
CA GLY A 99 5.32 -0.70 12.35
C GLY A 99 5.60 -1.61 11.15
N LEU A 100 4.61 -1.91 10.31
CA LEU A 100 4.81 -2.65 9.05
C LEU A 100 5.72 -1.88 8.09
N HIS A 101 5.55 -0.55 8.02
CA HIS A 101 6.40 0.32 7.23
C HIS A 101 7.84 0.32 7.75
N SER A 102 8.04 0.41 9.07
CA SER A 102 9.38 0.34 9.69
C SER A 102 10.08 -1.00 9.41
N GLY A 103 9.33 -2.11 9.40
CA GLY A 103 9.85 -3.41 8.97
C GLY A 103 10.28 -3.42 7.51
N ALA A 104 9.49 -2.83 6.62
CA ALA A 104 9.85 -2.74 5.20
C ALA A 104 11.09 -1.85 4.97
N SER A 105 11.17 -0.72 5.69
CA SER A 105 12.35 0.16 5.72
C SER A 105 13.58 -0.57 6.22
N PHE A 106 13.45 -1.36 7.28
CA PHE A 106 14.53 -2.21 7.78
C PHE A 106 14.98 -3.22 6.71
N GLY A 107 14.06 -3.86 6.00
CA GLY A 107 14.37 -4.76 4.89
C GLY A 107 15.19 -4.07 3.78
N LEU A 108 14.83 -2.83 3.42
CA LEU A 108 15.63 -2.02 2.48
C LEU A 108 17.04 -1.79 3.02
N ILE A 109 17.17 -1.34 4.27
CA ILE A 109 18.47 -1.02 4.87
C ILE A 109 19.36 -2.26 4.90
N ILE A 110 18.83 -3.42 5.30
CA ILE A 110 19.57 -4.69 5.25
C ILE A 110 20.02 -5.00 3.82
N PHE A 111 19.16 -4.84 2.83
CA PHE A 111 19.52 -5.07 1.44
C PHE A 111 20.69 -4.16 1.00
N VAL A 112 20.56 -2.85 1.19
CA VAL A 112 21.60 -1.91 0.73
C VAL A 112 22.90 -2.00 1.56
N THR A 113 22.83 -2.43 2.82
CA THR A 113 24.03 -2.63 3.64
C THR A 113 24.82 -3.87 3.22
N PHE A 114 24.14 -4.99 2.92
CA PHE A 114 24.82 -6.29 2.74
C PHE A 114 24.86 -6.78 1.28
N PHE A 115 23.98 -6.29 0.42
CA PHE A 115 23.77 -6.82 -0.94
C PHE A 115 24.01 -5.78 -2.05
N HIS A 116 24.46 -4.56 -1.73
CA HIS A 116 24.71 -3.49 -2.71
C HIS A 116 25.79 -3.82 -3.76
N SER A 117 26.68 -4.79 -3.49
CA SER A 117 27.73 -5.22 -4.45
C SER A 117 27.23 -6.19 -5.54
N ILE A 118 25.95 -6.59 -5.52
CA ILE A 118 25.41 -7.52 -6.51
C ILE A 118 24.94 -6.69 -7.71
N ASN A 119 25.44 -7.02 -8.91
CA ASN A 119 25.23 -6.41 -10.24
C ASN A 119 23.87 -5.72 -10.51
N GLU A 120 23.76 -4.91 -11.58
CA GLU A 120 22.56 -4.14 -12.01
C GLU A 120 21.18 -4.85 -11.84
N ASN A 121 21.14 -6.19 -11.95
CA ASN A 121 19.96 -7.02 -11.70
C ASN A 121 19.48 -7.07 -10.23
N ALA A 122 20.27 -6.65 -9.26
CA ALA A 122 19.93 -6.72 -7.84
C ALA A 122 18.81 -5.75 -7.45
N SER A 123 18.56 -4.71 -8.25
CA SER A 123 17.45 -3.77 -8.03
C SER A 123 16.08 -4.45 -8.00
N ILE A 124 15.92 -5.60 -8.68
CA ILE A 124 14.68 -6.39 -8.67
C ILE A 124 14.43 -7.10 -7.34
N LEU A 125 15.46 -7.27 -6.51
CA LEU A 125 15.38 -7.91 -5.20
C LEU A 125 14.93 -6.94 -4.10
N ILE A 126 15.06 -5.62 -4.31
CA ILE A 126 14.66 -4.61 -3.34
C ILE A 126 13.21 -4.81 -2.88
N PRO A 127 12.20 -4.96 -3.78
CA PRO A 127 10.82 -5.24 -3.37
C PRO A 127 10.66 -6.50 -2.53
N LEU A 128 11.46 -7.55 -2.77
CA LEU A 128 11.39 -8.79 -1.99
C LEU A 128 11.93 -8.60 -0.56
N PHE A 129 13.03 -7.88 -0.40
CA PHE A 129 13.59 -7.57 0.91
C PHE A 129 12.69 -6.63 1.72
N THR A 130 12.14 -5.59 1.09
CA THR A 130 11.20 -4.68 1.76
C THR A 130 9.89 -5.38 2.12
N PHE A 131 9.35 -6.20 1.22
CA PHE A 131 8.17 -6.99 1.52
C PHE A 131 8.42 -8.01 2.65
N GLY A 132 9.56 -8.71 2.60
CA GLY A 132 10.00 -9.64 3.64
C GLY A 132 10.18 -8.97 5.00
N GLY A 133 10.76 -7.77 5.04
CA GLY A 133 10.86 -6.97 6.27
C GLY A 133 9.50 -6.56 6.84
N GLY A 134 8.54 -6.21 5.97
CA GLY A 134 7.15 -5.95 6.37
C GLY A 134 6.46 -7.20 6.93
N ILE A 135 6.64 -8.37 6.31
CA ILE A 135 6.13 -9.66 6.83
C ILE A 135 6.75 -9.97 8.19
N LEU A 136 8.06 -9.79 8.34
CA LEU A 136 8.75 -10.02 9.61
C LEU A 136 8.17 -9.14 10.72
N ALA A 137 7.92 -7.86 10.43
CA ALA A 137 7.26 -6.97 11.37
C ALA A 137 5.84 -7.45 11.72
N ALA A 138 5.03 -7.78 10.72
CA ALA A 138 3.68 -8.31 10.93
C ALA A 138 3.69 -9.54 11.85
N PHE A 139 4.60 -10.48 11.58
CA PHE A 139 4.77 -11.72 12.33
C PHE A 139 5.17 -11.45 13.79
N LEU A 140 6.18 -10.61 14.02
CA LEU A 140 6.59 -10.22 15.37
C LEU A 140 5.47 -9.55 16.14
N ILE A 141 4.72 -8.64 15.51
CA ILE A 141 3.60 -7.95 16.14
C ILE A 141 2.53 -8.95 16.55
N ILE A 142 2.12 -9.85 15.66
CA ILE A 142 1.09 -10.84 15.95
C ILE A 142 1.51 -11.75 17.11
N ILE A 143 2.75 -12.25 17.11
CA ILE A 143 3.25 -13.14 18.17
C ILE A 143 3.31 -12.44 19.52
N LEU A 144 3.83 -11.21 19.56
CA LEU A 144 4.01 -10.47 20.82
C LEU A 144 2.70 -9.90 21.36
N ALA A 145 1.76 -9.55 20.46
CA ALA A 145 0.46 -9.03 20.82
C ALA A 145 -0.56 -10.13 21.18
N SER A 146 -0.38 -11.35 20.68
CA SER A 146 -1.31 -12.45 20.94
C SER A 146 -1.18 -12.96 22.37
N ASP A 147 -2.27 -12.92 23.11
CA ASP A 147 -2.37 -13.55 24.42
C ASP A 147 -2.94 -14.96 24.29
N ARG A 148 -2.31 -15.97 24.92
CA ARG A 148 -2.80 -17.36 24.88
C ARG A 148 -4.17 -17.55 25.54
N SER A 149 -4.53 -16.66 26.47
CA SER A 149 -5.77 -16.77 27.25
C SER A 149 -6.90 -15.88 26.76
N LYS A 150 -6.58 -14.68 26.24
CA LYS A 150 -7.57 -13.65 25.85
C LYS A 150 -7.61 -13.35 24.34
N GLY A 151 -6.77 -14.02 23.54
CA GLY A 151 -6.64 -13.75 22.11
C GLY A 151 -5.99 -12.40 21.83
N LEU A 152 -6.32 -11.79 20.68
CA LEU A 152 -5.74 -10.53 20.22
C LEU A 152 -6.52 -9.33 20.79
N LEU A 153 -5.90 -8.60 21.72
CA LEU A 153 -6.43 -7.35 22.26
C LEU A 153 -5.99 -6.16 21.38
N PRO A 154 -6.93 -5.34 20.86
CA PRO A 154 -6.59 -4.24 19.96
C PRO A 154 -5.57 -3.23 20.52
N ILE A 155 -5.70 -2.87 21.80
CA ILE A 155 -4.76 -1.95 22.45
C ILE A 155 -3.34 -2.52 22.52
N ARG A 156 -3.21 -3.83 22.77
CA ARG A 156 -1.93 -4.51 22.85
C ARG A 156 -1.26 -4.58 21.46
N LEU A 157 -2.05 -4.81 20.42
CA LEU A 157 -1.58 -4.78 19.04
C LEU A 157 -0.96 -3.43 18.68
N ILE A 158 -1.58 -2.32 19.09
CA ILE A 158 -1.06 -0.97 18.86
C ILE A 158 0.24 -0.75 19.65
N LEU A 159 0.27 -1.05 20.95
CA LEU A 159 1.47 -0.85 21.78
C LEU A 159 2.67 -1.68 21.31
N VAL A 160 2.43 -2.95 20.95
CA VAL A 160 3.45 -3.84 20.38
C VAL A 160 3.93 -3.31 19.04
N GLY A 161 3.01 -2.84 18.18
CA GLY A 161 3.36 -2.21 16.90
C GLY A 161 4.32 -1.04 17.05
N ILE A 162 4.03 -0.14 18.00
CA ILE A 162 4.90 1.01 18.32
C ILE A 162 6.28 0.53 18.79
N ALA A 163 6.34 -0.46 19.69
CA ALA A 163 7.61 -1.00 20.19
C ALA A 163 8.46 -1.67 19.10
N VAL A 164 7.83 -2.50 18.25
CA VAL A 164 8.48 -3.17 17.11
C VAL A 164 8.97 -2.14 16.09
N SER A 165 8.16 -1.12 15.80
CA SER A 165 8.51 0.00 14.93
C SER A 165 9.76 0.75 15.41
N ALA A 166 9.83 1.04 16.72
CA ALA A 166 10.99 1.69 17.33
C ALA A 166 12.24 0.82 17.23
N GLY A 167 12.13 -0.49 17.45
CA GLY A 167 13.22 -1.45 17.30
C GLY A 167 13.77 -1.49 15.87
N PHE A 168 12.90 -1.62 14.86
CA PHE A 168 13.34 -1.60 13.46
C PHE A 168 13.94 -0.26 13.05
N SER A 169 13.37 0.85 13.51
CA SER A 169 13.91 2.19 13.25
C SER A 169 15.31 2.35 13.85
N ALA A 170 15.54 1.89 15.08
CA ALA A 170 16.84 1.96 15.73
C ALA A 170 17.92 1.15 14.99
N ILE A 171 17.57 -0.07 14.57
CA ILE A 171 18.49 -0.93 13.80
C ILE A 171 18.77 -0.33 12.41
N SER A 172 17.72 0.15 11.74
CA SER A 172 17.83 0.81 10.43
C SER A 172 18.75 2.04 10.50
N LEU A 173 18.61 2.86 11.55
CA LEU A 173 19.48 4.00 11.78
C LEU A 173 20.93 3.57 12.01
N PHE A 174 21.17 2.57 12.88
CA PHE A 174 22.51 2.06 13.15
C PHE A 174 23.23 1.60 11.88
N PHE A 175 22.55 0.87 10.99
CA PHE A 175 23.14 0.45 9.73
C PHE A 175 23.29 1.60 8.72
N SER A 176 22.37 2.55 8.72
CA SER A 176 22.44 3.74 7.84
C SER A 176 23.68 4.57 8.12
N LEU A 177 24.14 4.65 9.37
CA LEU A 177 25.39 5.34 9.75
C LEU A 177 26.65 4.70 9.17
N LYS A 178 26.58 3.47 8.66
CA LYS A 178 27.70 2.75 8.03
C LYS A 178 27.68 2.84 6.51
N LEU A 179 26.66 3.44 5.92
CA LEU A 179 26.53 3.56 4.47
C LEU A 179 27.40 4.71 3.95
N ASN A 180 27.86 4.61 2.71
CA ASN A 180 28.44 5.74 2.00
C ASN A 180 27.35 6.74 1.54
N ASP A 181 27.75 7.96 1.18
CA ASP A 181 26.82 9.05 0.85
C ASP A 181 25.87 8.70 -0.31
N GLU A 182 26.36 7.99 -1.33
CA GLU A 182 25.57 7.57 -2.49
C GLU A 182 24.47 6.57 -2.11
N THR A 183 24.83 5.51 -1.38
CA THR A 183 23.88 4.47 -0.95
C THR A 183 22.88 5.03 0.06
N TYR A 184 23.33 5.89 0.97
CA TYR A 184 22.46 6.58 1.91
C TYR A 184 21.46 7.49 1.19
N THR A 185 21.91 8.24 0.18
CA THR A 185 21.03 9.10 -0.63
C THR A 185 20.00 8.28 -1.41
N PHE A 186 20.42 7.16 -1.99
CA PHE A 186 19.53 6.22 -2.67
C PHE A 186 18.47 5.67 -1.70
N ALA A 187 18.90 5.13 -0.55
CA ALA A 187 18.01 4.59 0.46
C ALA A 187 17.03 5.65 0.97
N SER A 188 17.50 6.86 1.25
CA SER A 188 16.66 7.98 1.69
C SER A 188 15.58 8.34 0.67
N ARG A 189 15.91 8.40 -0.62
CA ARG A 189 14.94 8.63 -1.70
C ARG A 189 13.91 7.50 -1.80
N TRP A 190 14.32 6.26 -1.56
CA TRP A 190 13.42 5.12 -1.57
C TRP A 190 12.46 5.14 -0.37
N LEU A 191 12.97 5.46 0.83
CA LEU A 191 12.18 5.52 2.08
C LEU A 191 11.12 6.62 2.09
N VAL A 192 11.39 7.77 1.44
CA VAL A 192 10.38 8.82 1.26
C VAL A 192 9.30 8.41 0.24
N GLY A 193 9.62 7.45 -0.64
CA GLY A 193 8.73 6.95 -1.68
C GLY A 193 8.90 7.72 -2.99
N ASN A 194 8.99 6.98 -4.10
CA ASN A 194 9.12 7.55 -5.44
C ASN A 194 8.51 6.62 -6.51
N VAL A 195 7.90 7.24 -7.51
CA VAL A 195 7.24 6.59 -8.65
C VAL A 195 7.95 6.85 -9.98
N TRP A 196 9.15 7.41 -9.93
CA TRP A 196 10.03 7.52 -11.08
C TRP A 196 10.53 6.14 -11.54
N GLY A 197 10.76 5.98 -12.85
CA GLY A 197 11.31 4.74 -13.43
C GLY A 197 10.39 3.52 -13.30
N ARG A 198 9.08 3.71 -13.17
CA ARG A 198 8.12 2.60 -13.11
C ARG A 198 7.59 2.30 -14.51
N ASP A 199 7.78 1.05 -14.91
CA ASP A 199 7.37 0.50 -16.19
C ASP A 199 6.27 -0.57 -16.00
N TRP A 200 5.92 -1.25 -17.09
CA TRP A 200 4.92 -2.32 -17.09
C TRP A 200 5.32 -3.55 -16.25
N ILE A 201 6.62 -3.86 -16.07
CA ILE A 201 7.00 -5.03 -15.27
C ILE A 201 6.61 -4.83 -13.80
N HIS A 202 6.72 -3.60 -13.30
CA HIS A 202 6.30 -3.26 -11.94
C HIS A 202 4.77 -3.29 -11.79
N VAL A 203 4.04 -2.85 -12.81
CA VAL A 203 2.56 -2.94 -12.83
C VAL A 203 2.13 -4.40 -12.79
N LEU A 204 2.68 -5.24 -13.67
CA LEU A 204 2.36 -6.66 -13.75
C LEU A 204 2.79 -7.43 -12.49
N ALA A 205 3.84 -6.98 -11.80
CA ALA A 205 4.24 -7.56 -10.53
C ALA A 205 3.25 -7.26 -9.39
N LEU A 206 2.65 -6.06 -9.35
CA LEU A 206 1.73 -5.64 -8.28
C LEU A 206 0.26 -6.01 -8.54
N LEU A 207 -0.15 -5.98 -9.80
CA LEU A 207 -1.55 -6.15 -10.22
C LEU A 207 -2.20 -7.47 -9.74
N PRO A 208 -1.55 -8.65 -9.83
CA PRO A 208 -2.13 -9.90 -9.36
C PRO A 208 -2.46 -9.87 -7.85
N TRP A 209 -1.59 -9.25 -7.04
CA TRP A 209 -1.81 -9.13 -5.60
C TRP A 209 -3.05 -8.30 -5.29
N ILE A 210 -3.20 -7.13 -5.93
CA ILE A 210 -4.38 -6.29 -5.73
C ILE A 210 -5.63 -7.02 -6.19
N PHE A 211 -5.59 -7.66 -7.36
CA PHE A 211 -6.74 -8.35 -7.94
C PHE A 211 -7.20 -9.55 -7.09
N ILE A 212 -6.27 -10.27 -6.44
CA ILE A 212 -6.58 -11.42 -5.59
C ILE A 212 -6.97 -10.97 -4.17
N LEU A 213 -6.23 -10.05 -3.57
CA LEU A 213 -6.41 -9.65 -2.17
C LEU A 213 -7.66 -8.80 -1.96
N THR A 214 -8.06 -7.99 -2.94
CA THR A 214 -9.28 -7.15 -2.84
C THR A 214 -10.55 -7.98 -2.64
N PRO A 215 -10.91 -8.95 -3.51
CA PRO A 215 -12.09 -9.77 -3.32
C PRO A 215 -11.97 -10.67 -2.08
N TYR A 216 -10.76 -11.15 -1.77
CA TYR A 216 -10.53 -11.91 -0.54
C TYR A 216 -10.83 -11.10 0.72
N ALA A 217 -10.31 -9.87 0.80
CA ALA A 217 -10.57 -8.96 1.93
C ALA A 217 -12.07 -8.63 2.05
N TRP A 218 -12.73 -8.39 0.92
CA TRP A 218 -14.17 -8.15 0.88
C TRP A 218 -14.98 -9.35 1.39
N HIS A 219 -14.62 -10.56 0.98
CA HIS A 219 -15.29 -11.78 1.45
C HIS A 219 -15.06 -12.02 2.95
N ALA A 220 -13.82 -11.85 3.42
CA ALA A 220 -13.46 -11.99 4.83
C ALA A 220 -14.20 -11.00 5.73
N HIS A 221 -14.47 -9.77 5.25
CA HIS A 221 -15.29 -8.79 5.96
C HIS A 221 -16.73 -9.29 6.15
N GLN A 222 -17.38 -9.77 5.08
CA GLN A 222 -18.76 -10.27 5.15
C GLN A 222 -18.92 -11.43 6.13
N LEU A 223 -17.92 -12.32 6.21
CA LEU A 223 -17.94 -13.42 7.17
C LEU A 223 -17.92 -12.93 8.62
N LYS A 224 -17.14 -11.89 8.94
CA LYS A 224 -17.11 -11.31 10.29
C LYS A 224 -18.46 -10.71 10.67
N ASP A 225 -19.09 -9.98 9.76
CA ASP A 225 -20.43 -9.40 9.98
C ASP A 225 -21.52 -10.47 10.15
N PHE A 226 -21.38 -11.63 9.50
CA PHE A 226 -22.33 -12.73 9.65
C PHE A 226 -22.19 -13.47 10.99
N TYR A 227 -20.96 -13.67 11.48
CA TYR A 227 -20.70 -14.45 12.70
C TYR A 227 -20.79 -13.64 14.01
N TYR A 228 -20.37 -12.37 14.04
CA TYR A 228 -20.38 -11.57 15.27
C TYR A 228 -21.76 -11.37 15.93
N PRO A 229 -22.86 -11.12 15.18
CA PRO A 229 -24.20 -10.97 15.77
C PRO A 229 -24.73 -12.26 16.42
N GLN A 230 -24.29 -13.43 15.93
CA GLN A 230 -24.72 -14.75 16.43
C GLN A 230 -24.07 -15.07 17.78
N VAL A 231 -22.77 -14.80 17.91
CA VAL A 231 -22.02 -15.02 19.16
C VAL A 231 -22.52 -14.10 20.27
N GLN A 232 -22.81 -12.83 19.95
CA GLN A 232 -23.30 -11.87 20.94
C GLN A 232 -24.75 -12.19 21.39
N LYS A 233 -25.58 -12.76 20.50
CA LYS A 233 -26.89 -13.31 20.88
C LYS A 233 -26.79 -14.50 21.83
N ASN A 234 -25.85 -15.42 21.58
CA ASN A 234 -25.69 -16.61 22.43
C ASN A 234 -25.14 -16.29 23.83
N VAL A 235 -24.33 -15.24 23.98
CA VAL A 235 -23.83 -14.79 25.29
C VAL A 235 -24.87 -14.02 26.10
N ILE A 236 -25.86 -13.39 25.45
CA ILE A 236 -26.96 -12.68 26.13
C ILE A 236 -28.11 -13.63 26.51
N LEU A 237 -28.20 -14.80 25.87
CA LEU A 237 -29.24 -15.80 26.09
C LEU A 237 -28.79 -16.96 27.01
N SER A 238 -27.56 -16.91 27.54
CA SER A 238 -26.99 -17.86 28.52
C SER A 238 -26.78 -17.18 29.86
#